data_AF-A0AA42IVW0-F1
#
_entry.id   AF-A0AA42IVW0-F1
#
_cell.length_a   1.000
_cell.length_b   1.000
_cell.length_c   1.000
_cell.angle_alpha   90.00
_cell.angle_beta   90.00
_cell.angle_gamma   90.00
#
_symmetry.space_group_name_H-M   'P 1'
#
loop_
_entity.id
_entity.type
_entity.pdbx_description
1 polymer ?
#
loop_
_entity_poly.entity_id
_entity_poly.type
_entity_poly.pdbx_seq_one_letter_code
_entity_poly.pdbx_strand_id
1 'polypeptide(L)'
;MRPLHASWLAVTPEPWKNGGGVTRTLSVDTAGQPPRWRVSVADIDRDGPYSRFPGYDRVSVVLTGGGVELLAEGADVADVAEVADVADVADAERITLAPGVATAFAGDAGFQSRLLNGPVRVLNLFVLRGAAVASVLCVGGGQSAVQAGGLAQDSATTHTLRIVVAAQAGRLNQAAADAGVALAAGSYVVGVSCGIDARQAFAPAQPMARDGVAAVVLDVRVPASAAV
;
A
#
# COMPACT_ATOMS: atom_id res chain seq x y z
N MET A 1 3.56 16.88 16.36
CA MET A 1 3.10 15.53 16.78
C MET A 1 4.33 14.63 16.85
N ARG A 2 4.50 13.82 17.91
CA ARG A 2 5.63 12.87 17.98
C ARG A 2 5.39 11.75 16.96
N PRO A 3 6.38 11.35 16.14
CA PRO A 3 6.20 10.26 15.19
C PRO A 3 5.86 8.95 15.92
N LEU A 4 4.88 8.21 15.39
CA LEU A 4 4.62 6.84 15.83
C LEU A 4 5.64 5.93 15.15
N HIS A 5 6.38 5.13 15.92
CA HIS A 5 7.25 4.07 15.42
C HIS A 5 6.82 2.75 16.05
N ALA A 6 6.46 1.78 15.22
CA ALA A 6 6.01 0.46 15.66
C ALA A 6 6.43 -0.63 14.67
N SER A 7 6.35 -1.89 15.10
CA SER A 7 6.42 -3.06 14.21
C SER A 7 5.01 -3.44 13.79
N TRP A 8 4.79 -3.76 12.51
CA TRP A 8 3.49 -4.26 12.08
C TRP A 8 3.14 -5.60 12.73
N LEU A 9 4.12 -6.41 13.14
CA LEU A 9 3.84 -7.67 13.85
C LEU A 9 3.32 -7.44 15.28
N ALA A 10 3.53 -6.25 15.84
CA ALA A 10 2.97 -5.87 17.13
C ALA A 10 1.53 -5.32 17.01
N VAL A 11 1.03 -5.11 15.79
CA VAL A 11 -0.36 -4.73 15.54
C VAL A 11 -1.22 -5.98 15.61
N THR A 12 -2.31 -5.93 16.37
CA THR A 12 -3.27 -7.02 16.49
C THR A 12 -3.79 -7.42 15.10
N PRO A 13 -3.63 -8.69 14.69
CA PRO A 13 -4.17 -9.16 13.41
C PRO A 13 -5.69 -9.27 13.49
N GLU A 14 -6.34 -8.92 12.39
CA GLU A 14 -7.77 -9.07 12.14
C GLU A 14 -7.95 -10.24 11.16
N PRO A 15 -8.28 -11.45 11.63
CA PRO A 15 -8.45 -12.60 10.75
C PRO A 15 -9.65 -12.42 9.83
N TRP A 16 -9.49 -12.80 8.56
CA TRP A 16 -10.58 -12.73 7.61
C TRP A 16 -11.62 -13.83 7.87
N LYS A 17 -12.90 -13.52 7.63
CA LYS A 17 -14.01 -14.46 7.82
C LYS A 17 -13.87 -15.74 6.99
N ASN A 18 -13.25 -15.65 5.82
CA ASN A 18 -12.98 -16.79 4.93
C ASN A 18 -11.73 -17.59 5.33
N GLY A 19 -11.00 -17.15 6.35
CA GLY A 19 -9.73 -17.76 6.76
C GLY A 19 -8.61 -17.66 5.72
N GLY A 20 -8.74 -16.81 4.69
CA GLY A 20 -7.77 -16.66 3.60
C GLY A 20 -6.53 -15.84 3.96
N GLY A 21 -6.51 -15.24 5.16
CA GLY A 21 -5.44 -14.37 5.59
C GLY A 21 -5.82 -13.54 6.81
N VAL A 22 -4.97 -12.56 7.10
CA VAL A 22 -5.16 -11.59 8.19
C VAL A 22 -4.80 -10.19 7.71
N THR A 23 -5.47 -9.17 8.26
CA THR A 23 -5.11 -7.76 8.05
C THR A 23 -4.55 -7.16 9.33
N ARG A 24 -3.58 -6.27 9.21
CA ARG A 24 -3.09 -5.40 10.30
C ARG A 24 -3.20 -3.95 9.87
N THR A 25 -4.09 -3.20 10.50
CA THR A 25 -4.28 -1.77 10.22
C THR A 25 -3.14 -0.98 10.88
N LEU A 26 -2.23 -0.43 10.08
CA LEU A 26 -1.05 0.29 10.59
C LEU A 26 -1.41 1.70 11.05
N SER A 27 -2.24 2.38 10.26
CA SER A 27 -2.72 3.74 10.54
C SER A 27 -3.96 4.05 9.71
N VAL A 28 -4.82 4.93 10.23
CA VAL A 28 -6.08 5.32 9.61
C VAL A 28 -6.36 6.79 9.94
N ASP A 29 -6.96 7.52 9.00
CA ASP A 29 -7.49 8.85 9.28
C ASP A 29 -8.68 8.77 10.24
N THR A 30 -8.49 9.24 11.47
CA THR A 30 -9.54 9.28 12.48
C THR A 30 -10.35 10.58 12.46
N ALA A 31 -9.91 11.59 11.70
CA ALA A 31 -10.59 12.87 11.61
C ALA A 31 -11.72 12.87 10.57
N GLY A 32 -11.61 12.06 9.52
CA GLY A 32 -12.64 11.90 8.50
C GLY A 32 -13.68 10.83 8.85
N GLN A 33 -14.94 11.07 8.49
CA GLN A 33 -16.00 10.06 8.52
C GLN A 33 -16.76 10.08 7.18
N PRO A 34 -16.59 9.06 6.31
CA PRO A 34 -15.71 7.91 6.46
C PRO A 34 -14.21 8.30 6.46
N PRO A 35 -13.29 7.43 6.92
CA PRO A 35 -11.86 7.71 6.93
C PRO A 35 -11.35 8.11 5.54
N ARG A 36 -10.65 9.24 5.42
CA ARG A 36 -10.17 9.72 4.11
C ARG A 36 -9.04 8.85 3.57
N TRP A 37 -8.30 8.16 4.44
CA TRP A 37 -7.29 7.19 4.06
C TRP A 37 -7.09 6.11 5.12
N ARG A 38 -6.55 4.96 4.69
CA ARG A 38 -6.14 3.84 5.57
C ARG A 38 -4.90 3.16 5.00
N VAL A 39 -3.95 2.82 5.86
CA VAL A 39 -2.78 1.99 5.53
C VAL A 39 -2.82 0.70 6.33
N SER A 40 -2.62 -0.42 5.66
CA SER A 40 -2.62 -1.76 6.29
C SER A 40 -1.62 -2.69 5.64
N VAL A 41 -1.25 -3.75 6.34
CA VAL A 41 -0.51 -4.89 5.80
C VAL A 41 -1.36 -6.14 5.93
N ALA A 42 -1.49 -6.90 4.85
CA ALA A 42 -2.20 -8.16 4.80
C ALA A 42 -1.22 -9.32 4.58
N ASP A 43 -1.41 -10.41 5.31
CA ASP A 43 -0.86 -11.72 4.93
C ASP A 43 -1.98 -12.47 4.20
N ILE A 44 -1.68 -12.95 2.99
CA ILE A 44 -2.63 -13.67 2.12
C ILE A 44 -2.09 -15.08 1.91
N ASP A 45 -2.79 -16.07 2.45
CA ASP A 45 -2.31 -17.45 2.53
C ASP A 45 -2.84 -18.32 1.40
N ARG A 46 -3.96 -17.92 0.78
CA ARG A 46 -4.62 -18.64 -0.31
C ARG A 46 -5.46 -17.70 -1.16
N ASP A 47 -5.83 -18.18 -2.33
CA ASP A 47 -6.80 -17.57 -3.23
C ASP A 47 -8.12 -17.28 -2.50
N GLY A 48 -8.82 -16.23 -2.93
CA GLY A 48 -10.04 -15.83 -2.27
C GLY A 48 -10.64 -14.53 -2.79
N PRO A 49 -11.86 -14.19 -2.31
CA PRO A 49 -12.48 -12.93 -2.64
C PRO A 49 -11.66 -11.75 -2.11
N TYR A 50 -11.60 -10.69 -2.91
CA TYR A 50 -10.90 -9.45 -2.62
C TYR A 50 -11.94 -8.33 -2.49
N SER A 51 -12.10 -7.80 -1.28
CA SER A 51 -13.21 -6.91 -0.94
C SER A 51 -13.23 -5.62 -1.77
N ARG A 52 -14.44 -5.23 -2.21
CA ARG A 52 -14.76 -3.92 -2.78
C ARG A 52 -14.75 -2.80 -1.72
N PHE A 53 -14.25 -1.63 -2.10
CA PHE A 53 -14.25 -0.38 -1.35
C PHE A 53 -14.71 0.78 -2.25
N PRO A 54 -16.03 0.90 -2.50
CA PRO A 54 -16.57 1.93 -3.39
C PRO A 54 -16.13 3.34 -2.98
N GLY A 55 -15.77 4.16 -3.97
CA GLY A 55 -15.31 5.54 -3.76
C GLY A 55 -13.82 5.69 -3.44
N TYR A 56 -13.12 4.59 -3.09
CA TYR A 56 -11.69 4.62 -2.78
C TYR A 56 -10.84 4.24 -3.98
N ASP A 57 -9.75 4.98 -4.19
CA ASP A 57 -8.62 4.46 -4.96
C ASP A 57 -7.71 3.64 -4.04
N ARG A 58 -7.12 2.58 -4.58
CA ARG A 58 -6.23 1.69 -3.85
C ARG A 58 -4.85 1.70 -4.47
N VAL A 59 -3.83 1.60 -3.62
CA VAL A 59 -2.48 1.24 -4.03
C VAL A 59 -2.02 0.05 -3.23
N SER A 60 -1.62 -1.02 -3.91
CA SER A 60 -1.09 -2.21 -3.27
C SER A 60 0.35 -2.46 -3.68
N VAL A 61 1.17 -2.92 -2.73
CA VAL A 61 2.58 -3.31 -2.96
C VAL A 61 2.81 -4.68 -2.33
N VAL A 62 3.24 -5.65 -3.11
CA VAL A 62 3.65 -6.96 -2.59
C VAL A 62 5.04 -6.81 -1.97
N LEU A 63 5.10 -6.95 -0.64
CA LEU A 63 6.33 -6.82 0.16
C LEU A 63 7.16 -8.10 0.15
N THR A 64 6.49 -9.26 0.19
CA THR A 64 7.12 -10.59 0.11
C THR A 64 6.20 -11.58 -0.62
N GLY A 65 6.79 -12.58 -1.27
CA GLY A 65 6.06 -13.60 -2.03
C GLY A 65 6.02 -13.31 -3.54
N GLY A 66 5.42 -14.21 -4.33
CA GLY A 66 5.52 -14.18 -5.79
C GLY A 66 4.58 -13.21 -6.52
N GLY A 67 3.62 -12.62 -5.81
CA GLY A 67 2.62 -11.70 -6.39
C GLY A 67 1.20 -12.24 -6.37
N VAL A 68 0.28 -11.37 -6.76
CA VAL A 68 -1.17 -11.66 -6.76
C VAL A 68 -1.77 -11.20 -8.08
N GLU A 69 -2.66 -11.99 -8.64
CA GLU A 69 -3.51 -11.59 -9.74
C GLU A 69 -4.92 -11.32 -9.22
N LEU A 70 -5.49 -10.18 -9.58
CA LEU A 70 -6.86 -9.81 -9.28
C LEU A 70 -7.67 -9.91 -10.57
N LEU A 71 -8.75 -10.68 -10.53
CA LEU A 71 -9.67 -10.92 -11.63
C LEU A 71 -11.03 -10.32 -11.24
N ALA A 72 -11.57 -9.40 -12.04
CA ALA A 72 -12.85 -8.79 -11.73
C ALA A 72 -13.97 -9.85 -11.59
N GLU A 73 -14.84 -9.67 -10.60
CA GLU A 73 -16.02 -10.54 -10.43
C GLU A 73 -16.88 -10.52 -11.70
N GLY A 74 -17.20 -11.69 -12.25
CA GLY A 74 -17.91 -11.85 -13.52
C GLY A 74 -17.01 -12.16 -14.72
N ALA A 75 -15.69 -12.16 -14.54
CA ALA A 75 -14.76 -12.84 -15.44
C ALA A 75 -14.88 -14.36 -15.22
N ASP A 76 -15.17 -15.14 -16.26
CA ASP A 76 -15.31 -16.59 -16.16
C ASP A 76 -14.00 -17.23 -15.63
N VAL A 77 -14.01 -17.58 -14.34
CA VAL A 77 -12.87 -18.17 -13.60
C VAL A 77 -12.69 -19.66 -13.86
N ALA A 78 -13.52 -20.27 -14.70
CA ALA A 78 -13.50 -21.71 -14.96
C ALA A 78 -12.34 -22.17 -15.85
N ASP A 79 -11.75 -21.29 -16.67
CA ASP A 79 -10.79 -21.72 -17.72
C ASP A 79 -9.32 -21.31 -17.48
N VAL A 80 -9.00 -20.60 -16.39
CA VAL A 80 -7.63 -20.07 -16.17
C VAL A 80 -6.63 -21.05 -15.52
N ALA A 81 -7.04 -22.30 -15.27
CA ALA A 81 -6.16 -23.33 -14.71
C ALA A 81 -5.32 -24.06 -15.78
N GLU A 82 -5.75 -24.09 -17.05
CA GLU A 82 -5.03 -24.76 -18.14
C GLU A 82 -5.18 -24.03 -19.49
N VAL A 83 -4.73 -22.79 -19.61
CA VAL A 83 -4.37 -22.28 -20.95
C VAL A 83 -3.16 -21.37 -20.87
N ALA A 84 -2.05 -21.84 -21.43
CA ALA A 84 -0.83 -21.08 -21.61
C ALA A 84 -0.95 -19.99 -22.70
N ASP A 85 -2.05 -19.97 -23.45
CA ASP A 85 -2.36 -18.99 -24.49
C ASP A 85 -3.88 -18.83 -24.62
N VAL A 86 -4.45 -17.72 -24.11
CA VAL A 86 -5.81 -17.28 -24.49
C VAL A 86 -5.81 -15.78 -24.69
N ALA A 87 -5.77 -15.41 -25.97
CA ALA A 87 -6.07 -14.07 -26.45
C ALA A 87 -7.58 -13.73 -26.38
N ASP A 88 -8.42 -14.64 -25.88
CA ASP A 88 -9.89 -14.56 -25.98
C ASP A 88 -10.64 -14.31 -24.66
N VAL A 89 -9.94 -14.06 -23.54
CA VAL A 89 -10.58 -13.45 -22.34
C VAL A 89 -10.41 -11.93 -22.39
N ALA A 90 -10.98 -11.30 -23.43
CA ALA A 90 -10.56 -9.97 -23.88
C ALA A 90 -11.14 -8.77 -23.11
N ASP A 91 -12.11 -8.94 -22.19
CA ASP A 91 -12.80 -7.80 -21.53
C ASP A 91 -12.81 -7.83 -19.99
N ALA A 92 -12.25 -8.86 -19.35
CA ALA A 92 -12.18 -8.90 -17.90
C ALA A 92 -11.05 -8.01 -17.36
N GLU A 93 -11.37 -7.06 -16.47
CA GLU A 93 -10.35 -6.25 -15.78
C GLU A 93 -9.46 -7.18 -14.94
N ARG A 94 -8.20 -7.31 -15.37
CA ARG A 94 -7.15 -8.09 -14.71
C ARG A 94 -6.06 -7.16 -14.22
N ILE A 95 -5.75 -7.24 -12.93
CA ILE A 95 -4.69 -6.44 -12.30
C ILE A 95 -3.64 -7.38 -11.73
N THR A 96 -2.39 -7.18 -12.12
CA THR A 96 -1.25 -7.93 -11.56
C THR A 96 -0.55 -7.09 -10.50
N LEU A 97 -0.54 -7.59 -9.26
CA LEU A 97 0.25 -7.07 -8.16
C LEU A 97 1.62 -7.78 -8.15
N ALA A 98 2.60 -7.19 -8.83
CA ALA A 98 3.96 -7.72 -8.87
C ALA A 98 4.77 -7.39 -7.59
N PRO A 99 5.73 -8.24 -7.19
CA PRO A 99 6.66 -7.95 -6.09
C PRO A 99 7.36 -6.59 -6.25
N GLY A 100 7.34 -5.78 -5.18
CA GLY A 100 8.03 -4.49 -5.13
C GLY A 100 7.48 -3.40 -6.06
N VAL A 101 6.37 -3.65 -6.75
CA VAL A 101 5.72 -2.69 -7.67
C VAL A 101 4.48 -2.10 -7.00
N ALA A 102 4.39 -0.77 -6.97
CA ALA A 102 3.18 -0.09 -6.53
C ALA A 102 2.15 -0.12 -7.65
N THR A 103 0.99 -0.71 -7.38
CA THR A 103 -0.08 -0.85 -8.38
C THR A 103 -1.32 -0.10 -7.91
N ALA A 104 -1.73 0.92 -8.66
CA ALA A 104 -2.97 1.65 -8.41
C ALA A 104 -4.14 1.06 -9.16
N PHE A 105 -5.31 1.02 -8.52
CA PHE A 105 -6.56 0.57 -9.12
C PHE A 105 -7.75 1.14 -8.36
N ALA A 106 -8.91 1.20 -9.01
CA ALA A 106 -10.15 1.62 -8.37
C ALA A 106 -10.64 0.54 -7.39
N GLY A 107 -11.05 0.95 -6.20
CA GLY A 107 -11.66 0.05 -5.21
C GLY A 107 -13.13 -0.28 -5.49
N ASP A 108 -13.72 0.24 -6.57
CA ASP A 108 -15.15 0.13 -6.85
C ASP A 108 -15.59 -1.30 -7.18
N ALA A 109 -14.75 -2.04 -7.91
CA ALA A 109 -15.02 -3.42 -8.33
C ALA A 109 -14.71 -4.44 -7.22
N GLY A 110 -15.44 -5.55 -7.23
CA GLY A 110 -15.06 -6.77 -6.54
C GLY A 110 -14.08 -7.57 -7.40
N PHE A 111 -13.11 -8.23 -6.76
CA PHE A 111 -12.15 -9.09 -7.46
C PHE A 111 -12.05 -10.44 -6.77
N GLN A 112 -11.65 -11.46 -7.52
CA GLN A 112 -11.08 -12.70 -7.00
C GLN A 112 -9.56 -12.60 -7.06
N SER A 113 -8.87 -12.90 -5.96
CA SER A 113 -7.41 -12.95 -5.93
C SER A 113 -6.88 -14.36 -6.16
N ARG A 114 -5.88 -14.50 -7.03
CA ARG A 114 -5.08 -15.71 -7.24
C ARG A 114 -3.62 -15.45 -6.87
N LEU A 115 -3.02 -16.31 -6.05
CA LEU A 115 -1.62 -16.24 -5.69
C LEU A 115 -0.77 -16.82 -6.82
N LEU A 116 0.23 -16.06 -7.27
CA LEU A 116 1.08 -16.50 -8.39
C LEU A 116 2.10 -17.57 -7.96
N ASN A 117 2.63 -17.46 -6.75
CA ASN A 117 3.59 -18.42 -6.20
C ASN A 117 3.61 -18.38 -4.66
N GLY A 118 2.64 -19.06 -4.04
CA GLY A 118 2.53 -19.21 -2.60
C GLY A 118 2.08 -17.95 -1.84
N PRO A 119 2.09 -17.99 -0.49
CA PRO A 119 1.63 -16.88 0.35
C PRO A 119 2.38 -15.58 0.10
N VAL A 120 1.66 -14.47 0.21
CA VAL A 120 2.22 -13.12 0.03
C VAL A 120 1.94 -12.24 1.23
N ARG A 121 2.78 -11.21 1.40
CA ARG A 121 2.50 -10.07 2.27
C ARG A 121 2.31 -8.84 1.42
N VAL A 122 1.21 -8.13 1.62
CA VAL A 122 0.81 -6.98 0.79
C VAL A 122 0.56 -5.76 1.66
N LEU A 123 1.24 -4.66 1.36
CA LEU A 123 0.87 -3.35 1.87
C LEU A 123 -0.29 -2.80 1.04
N ASN A 124 -1.30 -2.24 1.70
CA ASN A 124 -2.46 -1.63 1.07
C ASN A 124 -2.63 -0.19 1.58
N LEU A 125 -2.74 0.75 0.64
CA LEU A 125 -3.25 2.10 0.86
C LEU A 125 -4.64 2.21 0.27
N PHE A 126 -5.55 2.84 1.00
CA PHE A 126 -6.88 3.24 0.56
C PHE A 126 -6.97 4.76 0.64
N VAL A 127 -7.47 5.41 -0.41
CA VAL A 127 -7.61 6.88 -0.48
C VAL A 127 -9.00 7.25 -0.99
N LEU A 128 -9.76 7.98 -0.19
CA LEU A 128 -11.10 8.42 -0.55
C LEU A 128 -11.01 9.55 -1.58
N ARG A 129 -11.58 9.32 -2.78
CA ARG A 129 -11.60 10.32 -3.85
C ARG A 129 -12.32 11.59 -3.41
N GLY A 130 -11.78 12.74 -3.79
CA GLY A 130 -12.29 14.08 -3.42
C GLY A 130 -11.86 14.56 -2.03
N ALA A 131 -11.38 13.67 -1.15
CA ALA A 131 -11.09 13.99 0.25
C ALA A 131 -9.61 13.84 0.64
N ALA A 132 -8.83 13.06 -0.11
CA ALA A 132 -7.40 12.89 0.09
C ALA A 132 -6.71 12.61 -1.26
N VAL A 133 -5.44 12.96 -1.35
CA VAL A 133 -4.55 12.52 -2.43
C VAL A 133 -3.29 11.93 -1.84
N ALA A 134 -2.78 10.86 -2.43
CA ALA A 134 -1.57 10.22 -1.95
C ALA A 134 -0.59 9.91 -3.07
N SER A 135 0.69 9.91 -2.72
CA SER A 135 1.80 9.44 -3.54
C SER A 135 2.47 8.27 -2.85
N VAL A 136 2.67 7.16 -3.57
CA VAL A 136 3.30 5.94 -3.08
C VAL A 136 4.56 5.66 -3.88
N LEU A 137 5.69 5.51 -3.19
CA LEU A 137 6.98 5.21 -3.81
C LEU A 137 7.61 3.99 -3.13
N CYS A 138 8.03 3.02 -3.95
CA CYS A 138 8.85 1.89 -3.49
C CYS A 138 10.34 2.25 -3.60
N VAL A 139 11.03 2.28 -2.47
CA VAL A 139 12.48 2.54 -2.41
C VAL A 139 13.24 1.31 -2.88
N GLY A 140 14.15 1.53 -3.83
CA GLY A 140 14.98 0.52 -4.48
C GLY A 140 14.35 -0.17 -5.67
N GLY A 141 13.09 0.13 -5.99
CA GLY A 141 12.50 -0.14 -7.30
C GLY A 141 12.80 0.99 -8.28
N GLY A 142 12.82 0.67 -9.59
CA GLY A 142 12.98 1.68 -10.66
C GLY A 142 11.72 2.50 -10.96
N GLN A 143 10.61 2.20 -10.29
CA GLN A 143 9.31 2.81 -10.55
C GLN A 143 9.23 4.27 -10.07
N SER A 144 8.55 5.11 -10.83
CA SER A 144 8.10 6.42 -10.37
C SER A 144 6.99 6.29 -9.33
N ALA A 145 6.81 7.34 -8.51
CA ALA A 145 5.76 7.33 -7.51
C ALA A 145 4.37 7.26 -8.16
N VAL A 146 3.49 6.42 -7.59
CA VAL A 146 2.12 6.21 -8.05
C VAL A 146 1.18 7.11 -7.27
N GLN A 147 0.25 7.76 -7.96
CA GLN A 147 -0.76 8.62 -7.36
C GLN A 147 -2.08 7.86 -7.13
N ALA A 148 -2.81 8.25 -6.09
CA ALA A 148 -4.17 7.77 -5.82
C ALA A 148 -5.02 8.86 -5.15
N GLY A 149 -6.32 8.83 -5.40
CA GLY A 149 -7.28 9.79 -4.88
C GLY A 149 -7.28 11.11 -5.64
N GLY A 150 -7.72 12.16 -4.95
CA GLY A 150 -7.81 13.53 -5.46
C GLY A 150 -8.46 14.44 -4.43
N LEU A 151 -8.13 15.73 -4.47
CA LEU A 151 -8.76 16.74 -3.61
C LEU A 151 -9.80 17.53 -4.40
N ALA A 152 -10.92 17.88 -3.76
CA ALA A 152 -11.85 18.85 -4.31
C ALA A 152 -11.17 20.23 -4.48
N GLN A 153 -11.54 20.97 -5.54
CA GLN A 153 -10.85 22.18 -5.99
C GLN A 153 -10.78 23.31 -4.95
N ASP A 154 -11.68 23.34 -3.96
CA ASP A 154 -11.79 24.43 -2.97
C ASP A 154 -10.96 24.21 -1.69
N SER A 155 -10.10 23.19 -1.63
CA SER A 155 -9.26 22.93 -0.44
C SER A 155 -8.03 23.84 -0.39
N ALA A 156 -8.19 25.06 0.12
CA ALA A 156 -7.11 26.08 0.10
C ALA A 156 -5.90 25.74 0.99
N THR A 157 -6.08 24.99 2.09
CA THR A 157 -4.97 24.58 2.96
C THR A 157 -4.96 23.06 3.13
N THR A 158 -3.80 22.45 2.94
CA THR A 158 -3.61 21.01 3.09
C THR A 158 -2.45 20.72 4.05
N HIS A 159 -2.46 19.54 4.64
CA HIS A 159 -1.29 19.00 5.34
C HIS A 159 -0.92 17.65 4.73
N THR A 160 0.38 17.36 4.70
CA THR A 160 0.90 16.09 4.21
C THR A 160 1.44 15.28 5.37
N LEU A 161 0.96 14.04 5.50
CA LEU A 161 1.45 13.04 6.42
C LEU A 161 2.32 12.06 5.65
N ARG A 162 3.59 11.91 6.06
CA ARG A 162 4.45 10.85 5.56
C ARG A 162 4.41 9.61 6.44
N ILE A 163 4.28 8.46 5.80
CA ILE A 163 4.39 7.13 6.39
C ILE A 163 5.52 6.40 5.66
N VAL A 164 6.43 5.78 6.41
CA VAL A 164 7.49 4.92 5.86
C VAL A 164 7.33 3.53 6.43
N VAL A 165 7.22 2.52 5.57
CA VAL A 165 7.11 1.11 5.94
C VAL A 165 8.34 0.36 5.45
N ALA A 166 9.14 -0.15 6.37
CA ALA A 166 10.40 -0.83 6.09
C ALA A 166 10.17 -2.33 5.80
N ALA A 167 10.31 -2.71 4.54
CA ALA A 167 10.27 -4.12 4.11
C ALA A 167 11.59 -4.85 4.43
N GLN A 168 12.71 -4.11 4.48
CA GLN A 168 14.02 -4.57 4.93
C GLN A 168 14.54 -3.70 6.07
N ALA A 169 15.53 -4.21 6.81
CA ALA A 169 16.22 -3.41 7.82
C ALA A 169 17.02 -2.27 7.16
N GLY A 170 17.09 -1.12 7.82
CA GLY A 170 17.77 0.06 7.28
C GLY A 170 17.65 1.27 8.19
N ARG A 171 17.80 2.45 7.61
CA ARG A 171 17.71 3.73 8.32
C ARG A 171 16.71 4.66 7.64
N LEU A 172 15.84 5.24 8.46
CA LEU A 172 15.00 6.37 8.08
C LEU A 172 15.84 7.65 8.17
N ASN A 173 15.98 8.34 7.04
CA ASN A 173 16.70 9.60 6.97
C ASN A 173 15.83 10.74 7.52
N GLN A 174 16.45 11.67 8.26
CA GLN A 174 15.78 12.82 8.86
C GLN A 174 16.46 14.12 8.39
N ALA A 175 15.68 15.20 8.29
CA ALA A 175 16.14 16.47 7.70
C ALA A 175 17.15 17.22 8.61
N ALA A 176 17.18 16.90 9.91
CA ALA A 176 18.14 17.45 10.85
C ALA A 176 19.40 16.57 10.92
N ALA A 177 20.53 17.13 11.37
CA ALA A 177 21.84 16.47 11.52
C ALA A 177 21.88 15.34 12.58
N ASP A 178 20.72 14.81 12.98
CA ASP A 178 20.62 13.68 13.88
C ASP A 178 20.84 12.38 13.11
N ALA A 179 21.47 11.40 13.76
CA ALA A 179 21.71 10.11 13.15
C ALA A 179 20.35 9.45 12.85
N GLY A 180 20.03 9.24 11.57
CA GLY A 180 18.74 8.71 11.14
C GLY A 180 18.28 7.48 11.92
N VAL A 181 16.96 7.28 12.03
CA VAL A 181 16.37 6.26 12.91
C VAL A 181 16.56 4.88 12.30
N ALA A 182 17.21 3.97 13.03
CA ALA A 182 17.32 2.57 12.61
C ALA A 182 15.93 1.90 12.64
N LEU A 183 15.55 1.26 11.54
CA LEU A 183 14.32 0.50 11.41
C LEU A 183 14.67 -0.96 11.13
N ALA A 184 14.02 -1.87 11.86
CA ALA A 184 14.03 -3.29 11.51
C ALA A 184 13.11 -3.55 10.31
N ALA A 185 13.33 -4.66 9.60
CA ALA A 185 12.32 -5.17 8.68
C ALA A 185 11.05 -5.44 9.48
N GLY A 186 9.90 -4.94 9.03
CA GLY A 186 8.69 -5.00 9.85
C GLY A 186 8.29 -3.68 10.50
N SER A 187 9.21 -2.72 10.59
CA SER A 187 8.94 -1.44 11.23
C SER A 187 8.22 -0.47 10.29
N TYR A 188 7.41 0.40 10.87
CA TYR A 188 6.85 1.55 10.18
C TYR A 188 6.89 2.79 11.07
N VAL A 189 6.99 3.96 10.42
CA VAL A 189 6.95 5.27 11.08
C VAL A 189 5.87 6.13 10.44
N VAL A 190 5.03 6.75 11.26
CA VAL A 190 3.99 7.70 10.84
C VAL A 190 4.34 9.09 11.36
N GLY A 191 4.18 10.12 10.51
CA GLY A 191 4.47 11.50 10.89
C GLY A 191 5.92 11.90 10.65
N VAL A 192 6.57 11.34 9.62
CA VAL A 192 7.92 11.72 9.21
C VAL A 192 7.86 13.11 8.54
N SER A 193 8.90 13.94 8.73
CA SER A 193 8.99 15.22 8.03
C SER A 193 9.07 15.00 6.51
N CYS A 194 8.29 15.76 5.75
CA CYS A 194 8.30 15.76 4.28
C CYS A 194 9.43 16.62 3.69
N GLY A 195 10.33 17.17 4.51
CA GLY A 195 11.46 18.00 4.05
C GLY A 195 12.59 17.25 3.32
N ILE A 196 12.53 15.92 3.25
CA ILE A 196 13.45 15.08 2.46
C ILE A 196 12.67 14.53 1.26
N ASP A 197 13.34 14.38 0.12
CA ASP A 197 12.77 13.66 -1.03
C ASP A 197 12.34 12.24 -0.63
N ALA A 198 11.16 11.79 -1.09
CA ALA A 198 10.64 10.47 -0.74
C ALA A 198 11.60 9.32 -1.12
N ARG A 199 12.37 9.46 -2.21
CA ARG A 199 13.38 8.49 -2.66
C ARG A 199 14.56 8.37 -1.70
N GLN A 200 14.83 9.44 -0.97
CA GLN A 200 15.92 9.53 -0.01
C GLN A 200 15.44 9.33 1.42
N ALA A 201 14.15 9.10 1.66
CA ALA A 201 13.60 8.96 3.00
C ALA A 201 14.12 7.71 3.73
N PHE A 202 14.56 6.68 2.99
CA PHE A 202 15.04 5.43 3.56
C PHE A 202 16.30 4.91 2.86
N ALA A 203 17.25 4.41 3.63
CA ALA A 203 18.45 3.74 3.16
C ALA A 203 18.50 2.30 3.70
N PRO A 204 18.45 1.25 2.84
CA PRO A 204 18.52 -0.13 3.30
C PRO A 204 19.91 -0.46 3.86
N ALA A 205 19.97 -1.34 4.86
CA ALA A 205 21.23 -1.80 5.45
C ALA A 205 22.00 -2.77 4.56
N GLN A 206 21.32 -3.39 3.59
CA GLN A 206 21.88 -4.35 2.64
C GLN A 206 21.37 -4.07 1.22
N PRO A 207 22.11 -4.46 0.18
CA PRO A 207 21.62 -4.41 -1.19
C PRO A 207 20.33 -5.23 -1.38
N MET A 208 19.48 -4.77 -2.30
CA MET A 208 18.21 -5.42 -2.59
C MET A 208 18.34 -6.47 -3.70
N ALA A 209 17.48 -7.48 -3.65
CA ALA A 209 17.22 -8.34 -4.81
C ALA A 209 16.56 -7.51 -5.93
N ARG A 210 16.72 -7.95 -7.20
CA ARG A 210 16.25 -7.22 -8.38
C ARG A 210 14.76 -6.84 -8.33
N ASP A 211 13.92 -7.69 -7.74
CA ASP A 211 12.46 -7.50 -7.65
C ASP A 211 11.98 -7.21 -6.21
N GLY A 212 12.91 -6.81 -5.33
CA GLY A 212 12.61 -6.50 -3.94
C GLY A 212 12.13 -5.06 -3.74
N VAL A 213 11.61 -4.79 -2.54
CA VAL A 213 11.37 -3.43 -2.03
C VAL A 213 12.09 -3.28 -0.68
N ALA A 214 12.85 -2.20 -0.50
CA ALA A 214 13.49 -1.89 0.79
C ALA A 214 12.50 -1.25 1.75
N ALA A 215 11.75 -0.28 1.25
CA ALA A 215 10.71 0.42 1.98
C ALA A 215 9.65 0.96 1.04
N VAL A 216 8.45 1.18 1.56
CA VAL A 216 7.38 1.92 0.89
C VAL A 216 7.20 3.25 1.59
N VAL A 217 7.31 4.35 0.84
CA VAL A 217 7.10 5.71 1.32
C VAL A 217 5.75 6.18 0.79
N LEU A 218 4.86 6.57 1.71
CA LEU A 218 3.53 7.07 1.41
C LEU A 218 3.43 8.51 1.90
N ASP A 219 3.16 9.43 0.99
CA ASP A 219 2.83 10.81 1.31
C ASP A 219 1.35 11.01 1.09
N VAL A 220 0.59 11.17 2.16
CA VAL A 220 -0.86 11.36 2.12
C VAL A 220 -1.18 12.81 2.46
N ARG A 221 -1.76 13.52 1.50
CA ARG A 221 -2.19 14.90 1.65
C ARG A 221 -3.70 14.97 1.81
N VAL A 222 -4.13 15.69 2.83
CA VAL A 222 -5.55 15.91 3.11
C VAL A 222 -5.82 17.39 3.42
N PRO A 223 -7.06 17.87 3.30
CA PRO A 223 -7.41 19.22 3.74
C PRO A 223 -7.08 19.40 5.22
N ALA A 224 -6.50 20.56 5.57
CA ALA A 224 -6.39 20.96 6.95
C ALA A 224 -7.81 21.14 7.52
N SER A 225 -8.08 20.63 8.72
CA SER A 225 -9.32 21.02 9.40
C SER A 225 -9.31 22.53 9.57
N ALA A 226 -10.47 23.17 9.32
CA ALA A 226 -10.67 24.53 9.79
C ALA A 226 -10.35 24.56 11.29
N ALA A 227 -9.50 25.49 11.71
CA ALA A 227 -9.38 25.78 13.12
C ALA A 227 -10.77 26.19 13.61
N VAL A 228 -11.37 25.38 14.47
CA VAL A 228 -12.60 25.74 15.19
C VAL A 228 -12.24 26.79 16.23
#